data_AF-A0A2V5UL64-F1
#
_entry.id   AF-A0A2V5UL64-F1
#
_cell.length_a   1.000
_cell.length_b   1.000
_cell.length_c   1.000
_cell.angle_alpha   90.00
_cell.angle_beta   90.00
_cell.angle_gamma   90.00
#
_symmetry.space_group_name_H-M   'P 1'
#
loop_
_entity.id
_entity.type
_entity.pdbx_description
1 polymer ?
#
loop_
_entity_poly.entity_id
_entity_poly.type
_entity_poly.pdbx_seq_one_letter_code
_entity_poly.pdbx_strand_id
1 'polypeptide(L)'
;MIAAWIIAETPGIVNIVLGFFSRGGLFMWPLLACSIVSVTVMILRGLALRQKKVMPPAIEEEIERLAPGESPERLSRLVHHDISSLARITRVALQHLRGPRSENVEVVQTRAHHEMVRLERGLIVLEVIVGIAPLLGLIGAVSGLVHVFSHLGLSSGASDTRQIALGIAEALNATVFGLSIAVPTLVGFTYFSRKVEVMSVEMETLVVELINKCYYGRASRDPKTAKIPTSVA
;
A
#
# COMPACT_ATOMS: atom_id res chain seq x y z
N MET A 1 -1.08 -28.44 -6.12
CA MET A 1 0.08 -28.62 -7.03
C MET A 1 1.16 -27.56 -6.81
N ILE A 2 0.84 -26.26 -6.80
CA ILE A 2 1.85 -25.19 -6.56
C ILE A 2 2.44 -25.23 -5.14
N ALA A 3 1.62 -25.45 -4.11
CA ALA A 3 2.10 -25.55 -2.73
C ALA A 3 3.01 -26.76 -2.48
N ALA A 4 2.78 -27.88 -3.16
CA ALA A 4 3.61 -29.09 -3.02
C ALA A 4 4.98 -28.94 -3.72
N TRP A 5 5.06 -28.16 -4.80
CA TRP A 5 6.30 -27.84 -5.49
C TRP A 5 7.18 -26.89 -4.65
N ILE A 6 6.58 -25.88 -3.99
CA ILE A 6 7.27 -24.99 -3.05
C ILE A 6 7.86 -25.76 -1.84
N ILE A 7 7.17 -26.80 -1.36
CA ILE A 7 7.63 -27.64 -0.24
C ILE A 7 8.73 -28.64 -0.67
N ALA A 8 8.87 -28.93 -1.97
CA ALA A 8 9.89 -29.83 -2.49
C ALA A 8 11.23 -29.12 -2.80
N GLU A 9 11.20 -27.86 -3.27
CA GLU A 9 12.40 -27.05 -3.53
C GLU A 9 12.96 -26.33 -2.27
N THR A 10 12.16 -26.24 -1.21
CA THR A 10 12.53 -25.56 0.05
C THR A 10 13.82 -26.07 0.71
N PRO A 11 14.15 -27.38 0.78
CA PRO A 11 15.42 -27.81 1.36
C PRO A 11 16.64 -27.34 0.54
N GLY A 12 16.51 -27.21 -0.79
CA GLY A 12 17.58 -26.68 -1.65
C GLY A 12 17.77 -25.18 -1.46
N ILE A 13 16.66 -24.42 -1.44
CA ILE A 13 16.68 -22.97 -1.20
C ILE A 13 17.20 -22.66 0.21
N VAL A 14 16.80 -23.42 1.22
CA VAL A 14 17.26 -23.25 2.60
C VAL A 14 18.77 -23.53 2.71
N ASN A 15 19.29 -24.57 2.07
CA ASN A 15 20.73 -24.85 2.06
C ASN A 15 21.53 -23.77 1.31
N ILE A 16 20.99 -23.25 0.21
CA ILE A 16 21.59 -22.12 -0.52
C ILE A 16 21.62 -20.87 0.39
N VAL A 17 20.48 -20.50 0.99
CA VAL A 17 20.36 -19.34 1.87
C VAL A 17 21.27 -19.46 3.10
N LEU A 18 21.33 -20.64 3.73
CA LEU A 18 22.22 -20.92 4.87
C LEU A 18 23.70 -20.85 4.47
N GLY A 19 24.08 -21.38 3.30
CA GLY A 19 25.45 -21.29 2.78
C GLY A 19 25.87 -19.87 2.40
N PHE A 20 24.92 -19.03 1.96
CA PHE A 20 25.15 -17.59 1.75
C PHE A 20 25.25 -16.83 3.07
N PHE A 21 24.44 -17.20 4.08
CA PHE A 21 24.44 -16.56 5.39
C PHE A 21 25.74 -16.77 6.16
N SER A 22 26.33 -17.97 6.06
CA SER A 22 27.62 -18.27 6.68
C SER A 22 28.78 -17.47 6.08
N ARG A 23 28.61 -16.91 4.86
CA ARG A 23 29.66 -16.22 4.11
C ARG A 23 29.50 -14.70 4.04
N GLY A 24 28.28 -14.17 4.15
CA GLY A 24 28.01 -12.73 3.98
C GLY A 24 28.26 -11.85 5.22
N GLY A 25 28.71 -12.43 6.34
CA GLY A 25 29.08 -11.68 7.55
C GLY A 25 27.91 -11.08 8.34
N LEU A 26 28.22 -10.19 9.29
CA LEU A 26 27.28 -9.63 10.27
C LEU A 26 26.07 -8.90 9.64
N PHE A 27 26.30 -8.23 8.50
CA PHE A 27 25.29 -7.41 7.82
C PHE A 27 24.19 -8.21 7.11
N MET A 28 24.32 -9.54 7.02
CA MET A 28 23.26 -10.41 6.50
C MET A 28 22.05 -10.49 7.43
N TRP A 29 22.24 -10.39 8.75
CA TRP A 29 21.15 -10.48 9.74
C TRP A 29 20.13 -9.34 9.60
N PRO A 30 20.54 -8.05 9.53
CA PRO A 30 19.62 -6.96 9.22
C PRO A 30 18.93 -7.09 7.86
N LEU A 31 19.63 -7.56 6.82
CA LEU A 31 19.05 -7.78 5.50
C LEU A 31 17.97 -8.85 5.52
N LEU A 32 18.19 -9.96 6.24
CA LEU A 32 17.19 -10.99 6.42
C LEU A 32 15.94 -10.46 7.14
N ALA A 33 16.13 -9.66 8.19
CA ALA A 33 15.01 -8.99 8.87
C ALA A 33 14.22 -8.10 7.91
N CYS A 34 14.90 -7.31 7.06
CA CYS A 34 14.26 -6.49 6.03
C CYS A 34 13.45 -7.34 5.05
N SER A 35 13.99 -8.49 4.61
CA SER A 35 13.29 -9.42 3.72
C SER A 35 12.02 -10.01 4.33
N ILE A 36 12.09 -10.48 5.58
CA ILE A 36 10.93 -11.04 6.28
C ILE A 36 9.85 -9.97 6.47
N VAL A 37 10.24 -8.77 6.90
CA VAL A 37 9.31 -7.67 7.11
C VAL A 37 8.68 -7.23 5.79
N SER A 38 9.45 -7.09 4.70
CA SER A 38 8.90 -6.66 3.41
C SER A 38 7.87 -7.64 2.89
N VAL A 39 8.18 -8.94 2.87
CA VAL A 39 7.26 -10.00 2.43
C VAL A 39 6.01 -10.03 3.29
N THR A 40 6.17 -9.95 4.62
CA THR A 40 5.04 -9.93 5.56
C THR A 40 4.11 -8.75 5.28
N VAL A 41 4.68 -7.55 5.15
CA VAL A 41 3.90 -6.34 4.86
C VAL A 41 3.23 -6.43 3.49
N MET A 42 3.92 -6.92 2.46
CA MET A 42 3.36 -7.12 1.12
C MET A 42 2.13 -8.04 1.14
N ILE A 43 2.20 -9.16 1.86
CA ILE A 43 1.07 -10.10 1.99
C ILE A 43 -0.08 -9.44 2.74
N LEU A 44 0.19 -8.81 3.89
CA LEU A 44 -0.83 -8.15 4.69
C LEU A 44 -1.52 -7.02 3.92
N ARG A 45 -0.76 -6.22 3.17
CA ARG A 45 -1.31 -5.14 2.32
C ARG A 45 -2.10 -5.71 1.15
N GLY A 46 -1.62 -6.78 0.50
CA GLY A 46 -2.36 -7.47 -0.57
C GLY A 46 -3.74 -7.97 -0.11
N LEU A 47 -3.85 -8.45 1.13
CA LEU A 47 -5.12 -8.87 1.73
C LEU A 47 -5.97 -7.70 2.22
N ALA A 48 -5.36 -6.64 2.74
CA ALA A 48 -6.05 -5.47 3.27
C ALA A 48 -6.66 -4.60 2.14
N LEU A 49 -5.94 -4.40 1.04
CA LEU A 49 -6.32 -3.58 -0.12
C LEU A 49 -7.15 -4.36 -1.15
N ARG A 50 -7.94 -5.33 -0.69
CA ARG A 50 -8.91 -6.03 -1.55
C ARG A 50 -10.13 -5.15 -1.73
N GLN A 51 -10.58 -4.97 -2.98
CA GLN A 51 -11.72 -4.11 -3.32
C GLN A 51 -12.94 -4.44 -2.46
N LYS A 52 -13.31 -5.73 -2.34
CA LYS A 52 -14.42 -6.20 -1.48
C LYS A 52 -14.35 -5.76 0.00
N LYS A 53 -13.16 -5.42 0.52
CA LYS A 53 -12.97 -4.99 1.92
C LYS A 53 -12.94 -3.47 2.07
N VAL A 54 -12.47 -2.76 1.05
CA VAL A 54 -12.30 -1.29 1.06
C VAL A 54 -13.52 -0.59 0.45
N MET A 55 -14.01 -1.12 -0.66
CA MET A 55 -15.12 -0.63 -1.47
C MET A 55 -16.03 -1.82 -1.84
N PRO A 56 -16.93 -2.24 -0.92
CA PRO A 56 -17.83 -3.36 -1.18
C PRO A 56 -18.77 -3.02 -2.34
N PRO A 57 -18.91 -3.90 -3.35
CA PRO A 57 -19.74 -3.63 -4.52
C PRO A 57 -21.22 -3.39 -4.15
N ALA A 58 -21.68 -3.98 -3.04
CA ALA A 58 -23.04 -3.75 -2.55
C ALA A 58 -23.33 -2.27 -2.20
N ILE A 59 -22.33 -1.51 -1.72
CA ILE A 59 -22.51 -0.09 -1.38
C ILE A 59 -22.44 0.75 -2.65
N GLU A 60 -21.50 0.44 -3.53
CA GLU A 60 -21.35 1.08 -4.85
C GLU A 60 -22.62 0.94 -5.69
N GLU A 61 -23.13 -0.29 -5.87
CA GLU A 61 -24.37 -0.55 -6.58
C GLU A 61 -25.57 0.18 -5.97
N GLU A 62 -25.65 0.28 -4.64
CA GLU A 62 -26.75 0.98 -3.97
C GLU A 62 -26.66 2.51 -4.16
N ILE A 63 -25.45 3.08 -4.22
CA ILE A 63 -25.23 4.49 -4.58
C ILE A 63 -25.63 4.74 -6.03
N GLU A 64 -25.24 3.85 -6.95
CA GLU A 64 -25.56 3.96 -8.38
C GLU A 64 -27.06 3.88 -8.64
N ARG A 65 -27.75 2.92 -7.99
CA ARG A 65 -29.19 2.69 -8.12
C ARG A 65 -30.05 3.82 -7.57
N LEU A 66 -29.54 4.60 -6.61
CA LEU A 66 -30.29 5.69 -5.99
C LEU A 66 -30.64 6.78 -7.02
N ALA A 67 -31.94 7.05 -7.20
CA ALA A 67 -32.39 8.09 -8.12
C ALA A 67 -32.18 9.50 -7.53
N PRO A 68 -32.00 10.55 -8.37
CA PRO A 68 -31.92 11.92 -7.88
C PRO A 68 -33.16 12.33 -7.06
N GLY A 69 -32.95 12.76 -5.82
CA GLY A 69 -34.01 13.15 -4.89
C GLY A 69 -34.72 11.99 -4.17
N GLU A 70 -34.32 10.74 -4.43
CA GLU A 70 -34.78 9.58 -3.67
C GLU A 70 -34.16 9.59 -2.26
N SER A 71 -34.88 9.01 -1.32
CA SER A 71 -34.47 8.99 0.08
C SER A 71 -33.49 7.83 0.35
N PRO A 72 -32.33 8.08 0.99
CA PRO A 72 -31.25 7.09 1.07
C PRO A 72 -31.38 6.10 2.26
N GLU A 73 -32.59 5.69 2.68
CA GLU A 73 -32.77 4.85 3.88
C GLU A 73 -32.25 3.43 3.72
N ARG A 74 -32.22 2.90 2.49
CA ARG A 74 -31.62 1.59 2.21
C ARG A 74 -30.10 1.65 2.35
N LEU A 75 -29.49 2.64 1.70
CA LEU A 75 -28.06 2.89 1.79
C LEU A 75 -27.61 3.17 3.22
N SER A 76 -28.37 3.96 3.99
CA SER A 76 -28.03 4.26 5.39
C SER A 76 -27.98 2.99 6.25
N ARG A 77 -28.91 2.05 6.07
CA ARG A 77 -28.92 0.77 6.80
C ARG A 77 -27.74 -0.13 6.43
N LEU A 78 -27.41 -0.22 5.15
CA LEU A 78 -26.28 -1.01 4.65
C LEU A 78 -24.96 -0.48 5.24
N VAL A 79 -24.78 0.84 5.17
CA VAL A 79 -23.56 1.51 5.61
C VAL A 79 -23.36 1.45 7.13
N HIS A 80 -24.41 1.34 7.95
CA HIS A 80 -24.27 1.24 9.41
C HIS A 80 -23.60 -0.07 9.86
N HIS A 81 -23.80 -1.16 9.13
CA HIS A 81 -23.27 -2.49 9.50
C HIS A 81 -21.90 -2.78 8.87
N ASP A 82 -21.45 -1.94 7.93
CA ASP A 82 -20.24 -2.15 7.17
C ASP A 82 -19.04 -1.35 7.74
N ILE A 83 -17.87 -2.00 7.80
CA ILE A 83 -16.61 -1.45 8.31
C ILE A 83 -15.61 -1.09 7.20
N SER A 84 -16.06 -1.03 5.95
CA SER A 84 -15.24 -0.61 4.82
C SER A 84 -14.96 0.90 4.86
N SER A 85 -13.98 1.32 4.06
CA SER A 85 -13.63 2.74 3.94
C SER A 85 -14.75 3.50 3.23
N LEU A 86 -15.30 2.95 2.14
CA LEU A 86 -16.44 3.53 1.44
C LEU A 86 -17.63 3.75 2.41
N ALA A 87 -18.01 2.72 3.19
CA ALA A 87 -19.07 2.85 4.18
C ALA A 87 -18.83 4.01 5.17
N ARG A 88 -17.61 4.15 5.69
CA ARG A 88 -17.30 5.23 6.64
C ARG A 88 -17.44 6.62 6.02
N ILE A 89 -17.04 6.79 4.76
CA ILE A 89 -17.16 8.06 4.04
C ILE A 89 -18.64 8.34 3.73
N THR A 90 -19.36 7.35 3.19
CA THR A 90 -20.79 7.46 2.89
C THR A 90 -21.61 7.79 4.14
N ARG A 91 -21.29 7.20 5.30
CA ARG A 91 -21.99 7.47 6.56
C ARG A 91 -21.92 8.94 6.94
N VAL A 92 -20.73 9.54 6.80
CA VAL A 92 -20.50 10.96 7.10
C VAL A 92 -21.28 11.83 6.13
N ALA A 93 -21.30 11.48 4.84
CA ALA A 93 -22.09 12.20 3.84
C ALA A 93 -23.60 12.21 4.19
N LEU A 94 -24.14 11.05 4.58
CA LEU A 94 -25.55 10.89 4.96
C LEU A 94 -25.92 11.66 6.22
N GLN A 95 -25.02 11.73 7.21
CA GLN A 95 -25.24 12.49 8.46
C GLN A 95 -25.30 14.00 8.23
N HIS A 96 -24.56 14.52 7.25
CA HIS A 96 -24.48 15.96 6.96
C HIS A 96 -25.45 16.42 5.86
N LEU A 97 -26.34 15.54 5.35
CA LEU A 97 -27.34 15.90 4.33
C LEU A 97 -28.26 17.05 4.75
N ARG A 98 -28.41 17.31 6.05
CA ARG A 98 -29.27 18.39 6.55
C ARG A 98 -28.68 19.77 6.27
N GLY A 99 -27.36 19.92 6.27
CA GLY A 99 -26.66 21.18 6.06
C GLY A 99 -26.52 21.61 4.59
N PRO A 100 -25.84 22.73 4.32
CA PRO A 100 -25.47 23.17 2.97
C PRO A 100 -24.63 22.13 2.23
N ARG A 101 -24.76 22.11 0.89
CA ARG A 101 -23.98 21.17 0.04
C ARG A 101 -22.48 21.37 0.20
N SER A 102 -22.02 22.62 0.25
CA SER A 102 -20.59 22.96 0.37
C SER A 102 -19.97 22.38 1.63
N GLU A 103 -20.64 22.53 2.78
CA GLU A 103 -20.21 22.00 4.07
C GLU A 103 -20.13 20.46 4.04
N ASN A 104 -21.13 19.79 3.46
CA ASN A 104 -21.13 18.33 3.36
C ASN A 104 -19.97 17.80 2.51
N VAL A 105 -19.72 18.44 1.35
CA VAL A 105 -18.57 18.09 0.49
C VAL A 105 -17.26 18.25 1.26
N GLU A 106 -17.05 19.36 1.96
CA GLU A 106 -15.82 19.61 2.73
C GLU A 106 -15.56 18.55 3.82
N VAL A 107 -16.60 18.19 4.58
CA VAL A 107 -16.50 17.17 5.62
C VAL A 107 -16.22 15.79 5.02
N VAL A 108 -16.84 15.47 3.87
CA VAL A 108 -16.62 14.21 3.15
C VAL A 108 -15.20 14.13 2.60
N GLN A 109 -14.67 15.20 2.01
CA GLN A 109 -13.30 15.25 1.50
C GLN A 109 -12.29 15.06 2.64
N THR A 110 -12.50 15.74 3.77
CA THR A 110 -11.69 15.56 4.98
C THR A 110 -11.72 14.10 5.44
N ARG A 111 -12.89 13.47 5.42
CA ARG A 111 -13.04 12.07 5.84
C ARG A 111 -12.39 11.10 4.85
N ALA A 112 -12.52 11.35 3.55
CA ALA A 112 -11.91 10.56 2.48
C ALA A 112 -10.38 10.60 2.60
N HIS A 113 -9.80 11.80 2.80
CA HIS A 113 -8.37 11.95 3.04
C HIS A 113 -7.91 11.17 4.28
N HIS A 114 -8.68 11.19 5.37
CA HIS A 114 -8.34 10.39 6.56
C HIS A 114 -8.40 8.88 6.29
N GLU A 115 -9.33 8.40 5.44
CA GLU A 115 -9.37 6.99 5.05
C GLU A 115 -8.22 6.63 4.10
N MET A 116 -7.81 7.51 3.20
CA MET A 116 -6.62 7.34 2.34
C MET A 116 -5.37 7.12 3.20
N VAL A 117 -5.07 8.04 4.13
CA VAL A 117 -3.92 7.91 5.06
C VAL A 117 -3.98 6.60 5.85
N ARG A 118 -5.19 6.14 6.23
CA ARG A 118 -5.37 4.86 6.92
C ARG A 118 -5.03 3.67 6.02
N LEU A 119 -5.37 3.71 4.74
CA LEU A 119 -5.06 2.66 3.77
C LEU A 119 -3.56 2.61 3.44
N GLU A 120 -2.89 3.76 3.43
CA GLU A 120 -1.44 3.90 3.25
C GLU A 120 -0.62 3.31 4.40
N ARG A 121 -1.25 3.07 5.56
CA ARG A 121 -0.56 2.56 6.74
C ARG A 121 0.20 1.27 6.41
N GLY A 122 1.51 1.29 6.62
CA GLY A 122 2.40 0.15 6.32
C GLY A 122 3.07 0.21 4.95
N LEU A 123 2.61 1.05 4.01
CA LEU A 123 3.35 1.33 2.78
C LEU A 123 4.67 2.04 3.08
N ILE A 124 4.67 2.92 4.08
CA ILE A 124 5.88 3.58 4.60
C ILE A 124 6.97 2.58 5.02
N VAL A 125 6.59 1.38 5.49
CA VAL A 125 7.56 0.34 5.87
C VAL A 125 8.23 -0.22 4.62
N LEU A 126 7.46 -0.46 3.55
CA LEU A 126 8.02 -0.90 2.27
C LEU A 126 8.93 0.18 1.68
N GLU A 127 8.49 1.44 1.70
CA GLU A 127 9.27 2.60 1.23
C GLU A 127 10.63 2.70 1.94
N VAL A 128 10.63 2.59 3.27
CA VAL A 128 11.87 2.61 4.05
C VAL A 128 12.76 1.42 3.66
N ILE A 129 12.22 0.21 3.52
CA ILE A 129 13.00 -0.98 3.13
C ILE A 129 13.63 -0.84 1.75
N VAL A 130 12.93 -0.22 0.78
CA VAL A 130 13.48 0.10 -0.54
C VAL A 130 14.75 0.95 -0.42
N GLY A 131 14.76 1.92 0.50
CA GLY A 131 15.91 2.78 0.76
C GLY A 131 17.03 2.08 1.55
N ILE A 132 16.70 1.40 2.65
CA ILE A 132 17.73 0.88 3.58
C ILE A 132 18.35 -0.43 3.11
N ALA A 133 17.64 -1.31 2.39
CA ALA A 133 18.17 -2.62 2.02
C ALA A 133 19.41 -2.54 1.09
N PRO A 134 19.43 -1.69 0.02
CA PRO A 134 20.62 -1.49 -0.79
C PRO A 134 21.78 -0.88 0.00
N LEU A 135 21.48 0.08 0.89
CA LEU A 135 22.49 0.74 1.72
C LEU A 135 23.15 -0.25 2.70
N LEU A 136 22.35 -1.13 3.31
CA LEU A 136 22.87 -2.21 4.15
C LEU A 136 23.74 -3.19 3.37
N GLY A 137 23.34 -3.52 2.14
CA GLY A 137 24.15 -4.35 1.23
C GLY A 137 25.49 -3.70 0.89
N LEU A 138 25.47 -2.40 0.57
CA LEU A 138 26.67 -1.61 0.28
C LEU A 138 27.62 -1.55 1.49
N ILE A 139 27.09 -1.29 2.69
CA ILE A 139 27.88 -1.30 3.94
C ILE A 139 28.50 -2.69 4.16
N GLY A 140 27.74 -3.77 3.94
CA GLY A 140 28.24 -5.13 4.02
C GLY A 140 29.41 -5.39 3.06
N ALA A 141 29.29 -4.95 1.80
CA ALA A 141 30.35 -5.10 0.81
C ALA A 141 31.60 -4.29 1.16
N VAL A 142 31.44 -3.03 1.59
CA VAL A 142 32.58 -2.20 2.03
C VAL A 142 33.27 -2.83 3.23
N SER A 143 32.51 -3.32 4.22
CA SER A 143 33.08 -4.00 5.38
C SER A 143 33.83 -5.28 5.00
N GLY A 144 33.30 -6.06 4.05
CA GLY A 144 33.97 -7.26 3.54
C GLY A 144 35.28 -6.93 2.83
N LEU A 145 35.30 -5.89 1.99
CA LEU A 145 36.51 -5.43 1.33
C LEU A 145 37.56 -4.92 2.34
N VAL A 146 37.16 -4.15 3.35
CA VAL A 146 38.08 -3.71 4.42
C VAL A 146 38.72 -4.91 5.12
N HIS A 147 37.93 -5.96 5.41
CA HIS A 147 38.45 -7.19 6.01
C HIS A 147 39.48 -7.87 5.09
N VAL A 148 39.18 -8.02 3.80
CA VAL A 148 40.11 -8.62 2.82
C VAL A 148 41.42 -7.82 2.72
N PHE A 149 41.34 -6.49 2.61
CA PHE A 149 42.51 -5.64 2.51
C PHE A 149 43.34 -5.56 3.79
N SER A 150 42.73 -5.76 4.97
CA SER A 150 43.47 -5.79 6.24
C SER A 150 44.37 -7.02 6.42
N HIS A 151 44.09 -8.11 5.69
CA HIS A 151 44.89 -9.35 5.72
C HIS A 151 45.93 -9.43 4.60
N LEU A 152 45.84 -8.51 3.64
CA LEU A 152 46.71 -8.44 2.48
C LEU A 152 48.13 -8.03 2.90
N GLY A 153 49.12 -8.88 2.59
CA GLY A 153 50.53 -8.64 2.92
C GLY A 153 51.02 -9.27 4.24
N LEU A 154 50.15 -10.00 4.95
CA LEU A 154 50.55 -10.79 6.13
C LEU A 154 51.12 -12.18 5.76
N SER A 155 50.91 -12.65 4.53
CA SER A 155 51.40 -13.93 3.99
C SER A 155 51.92 -13.79 2.57
N SER A 156 53.08 -14.36 2.26
CA SER A 156 53.70 -14.34 0.93
C SER A 156 53.48 -15.67 0.19
N GLY A 157 52.52 -15.72 -0.75
CA GLY A 157 52.31 -16.91 -1.61
C GLY A 157 51.07 -16.87 -2.51
N ALA A 158 50.98 -17.78 -3.48
CA ALA A 158 49.83 -17.89 -4.41
C ALA A 158 48.49 -18.26 -3.74
N SER A 159 48.51 -18.73 -2.49
CA SER A 159 47.31 -18.97 -1.67
C SER A 159 46.59 -17.66 -1.31
N ASP A 160 47.31 -16.54 -1.23
CA ASP A 160 46.80 -15.22 -0.87
C ASP A 160 45.83 -14.71 -1.96
N THR A 161 46.20 -14.85 -3.24
CA THR A 161 45.39 -14.41 -4.38
C THR A 161 44.01 -15.09 -4.43
N ARG A 162 43.94 -16.40 -4.14
CA ARG A 162 42.67 -17.14 -4.12
C ARG A 162 41.78 -16.70 -2.96
N GLN A 163 42.36 -16.46 -1.78
CA GLN A 163 41.62 -16.01 -0.61
C GLN A 163 41.06 -14.59 -0.80
N ILE A 164 41.84 -13.70 -1.40
CA ILE A 164 41.40 -12.34 -1.76
C ILE A 164 40.20 -12.41 -2.73
N ALA A 165 40.30 -13.21 -3.78
CA ALA A 165 39.21 -13.36 -4.75
C ALA A 165 37.92 -13.90 -4.10
N LEU A 166 38.04 -14.86 -3.18
CA LEU A 166 36.90 -15.38 -2.42
C LEU A 166 36.29 -14.31 -1.50
N GLY A 167 37.10 -13.57 -0.75
CA GLY A 167 36.60 -12.53 0.15
C GLY A 167 35.93 -11.35 -0.58
N ILE A 168 36.43 -10.99 -1.77
CA ILE A 168 35.77 -9.99 -2.63
C ILE A 168 34.41 -10.52 -3.10
N ALA A 169 34.33 -11.79 -3.52
CA ALA A 169 33.07 -12.39 -3.93
C ALA A 169 32.05 -12.45 -2.78
N GLU A 170 32.50 -12.76 -1.56
CA GLU A 170 31.67 -12.75 -0.35
C GLU A 170 31.15 -11.34 -0.03
N ALA A 171 32.01 -10.32 -0.14
CA ALA A 171 31.62 -8.92 0.04
C ALA A 171 30.52 -8.49 -0.96
N LEU A 172 30.67 -8.85 -2.24
CA LEU A 172 29.69 -8.51 -3.28
C LEU A 172 28.32 -9.19 -3.09
N ASN A 173 28.28 -10.35 -2.44
CA ASN A 173 27.02 -11.06 -2.17
C ASN A 173 26.06 -10.21 -1.30
N ALA A 174 26.58 -9.45 -0.33
CA ALA A 174 25.76 -8.57 0.52
C ALA A 174 25.01 -7.52 -0.31
N THR A 175 25.67 -6.92 -1.30
CA THR A 175 25.06 -5.95 -2.23
C THR A 175 23.99 -6.60 -3.10
N VAL A 176 24.30 -7.76 -3.69
CA VAL A 176 23.34 -8.50 -4.52
C VAL A 176 22.10 -8.84 -3.72
N PHE A 177 22.26 -9.27 -2.47
CA PHE A 177 21.14 -9.59 -1.59
C PHE A 177 20.30 -8.36 -1.23
N GLY A 178 20.95 -7.25 -0.87
CA GLY A 178 20.26 -5.98 -0.60
C GLY A 178 19.42 -5.51 -1.80
N LEU A 179 19.96 -5.60 -3.01
CA LEU A 179 19.22 -5.28 -4.25
C LEU A 179 18.10 -6.28 -4.53
N SER A 180 18.33 -7.57 -4.28
CA SER A 180 17.31 -8.61 -4.47
C SER A 180 16.07 -8.43 -3.58
N ILE A 181 16.23 -7.78 -2.42
CA ILE A 181 15.12 -7.41 -1.53
C ILE A 181 14.50 -6.10 -1.99
N ALA A 182 15.32 -5.09 -2.32
CA ALA A 182 14.85 -3.75 -2.64
C ALA A 182 13.99 -3.71 -3.91
N VAL A 183 14.37 -4.45 -4.96
CA VAL A 183 13.67 -4.44 -6.25
C VAL A 183 12.23 -4.95 -6.13
N PRO A 184 11.95 -6.14 -5.58
CA PRO A 184 10.57 -6.59 -5.36
C PRO A 184 9.79 -5.70 -4.39
N THR A 185 10.46 -5.18 -3.35
CA THR A 185 9.83 -4.28 -2.38
C THR A 185 9.39 -2.98 -3.04
N LEU A 186 10.20 -2.42 -3.95
CA LEU A 186 9.86 -1.22 -4.70
C LEU A 186 8.66 -1.44 -5.62
N VAL A 187 8.63 -2.57 -6.33
CA VAL A 187 7.48 -2.94 -7.16
C VAL A 187 6.22 -3.06 -6.30
N GLY A 188 6.31 -3.73 -5.15
CA GLY A 188 5.22 -3.87 -4.20
C GLY A 188 4.73 -2.52 -3.67
N PHE A 189 5.65 -1.67 -3.20
CA PHE A 189 5.35 -0.32 -2.72
C PHE A 189 4.61 0.50 -3.79
N THR A 190 5.19 0.64 -4.98
CA THR A 190 4.59 1.42 -6.07
C THR A 190 3.21 0.88 -6.48
N TYR A 191 3.06 -0.45 -6.57
CA TYR A 191 1.78 -1.08 -6.89
C TYR A 191 0.71 -0.77 -5.84
N PHE A 192 1.02 -0.95 -4.55
CA PHE A 192 0.04 -0.72 -3.50
C PHE A 192 -0.26 0.77 -3.30
N SER A 193 0.74 1.66 -3.40
CA SER A 193 0.53 3.11 -3.34
C SER A 193 -0.42 3.58 -4.43
N ARG A 194 -0.18 3.18 -5.68
CA ARG A 194 -1.08 3.51 -6.79
C ARG A 194 -2.47 2.92 -6.61
N LYS A 195 -2.56 1.71 -6.05
CA LYS A 195 -3.85 1.08 -5.75
C LYS A 195 -4.65 1.85 -4.70
N VAL A 196 -4.00 2.35 -3.65
CA VAL A 196 -4.64 3.17 -2.61
C VAL A 196 -5.13 4.50 -3.21
N GLU A 197 -4.32 5.14 -4.03
CA GLU A 197 -4.68 6.39 -4.73
C GLU A 197 -5.94 6.20 -5.59
N VAL A 198 -5.94 5.19 -6.47
CA VAL A 198 -7.09 4.88 -7.34
C VAL A 198 -8.35 4.60 -6.52
N MET A 199 -8.26 3.75 -5.50
CA MET A 199 -9.40 3.45 -4.63
C MET A 199 -9.91 4.70 -3.89
N SER A 200 -9.02 5.62 -3.52
CA SER A 200 -9.40 6.84 -2.80
C SER A 200 -10.18 7.80 -3.71
N VAL A 201 -9.73 7.96 -4.95
CA VAL A 201 -10.42 8.76 -5.97
C VAL A 201 -11.77 8.15 -6.34
N GLU A 202 -11.86 6.82 -6.50
CA GLU A 202 -13.12 6.12 -6.78
C GLU A 202 -14.12 6.33 -5.64
N MET A 203 -13.71 6.13 -4.38
CA MET A 203 -14.57 6.35 -3.22
C MET A 203 -15.07 7.80 -3.12
N GLU A 204 -14.18 8.79 -3.33
CA GLU A 204 -14.56 10.21 -3.32
C GLU A 204 -15.57 10.52 -4.42
N THR A 205 -15.32 10.03 -5.64
CA THR A 205 -16.21 10.21 -6.80
C THR A 205 -17.61 9.66 -6.51
N LEU A 206 -17.70 8.42 -6.02
CA LEU A 206 -18.97 7.78 -5.68
C LEU A 206 -19.74 8.55 -4.60
N VAL A 207 -19.05 9.03 -3.56
CA VAL A 207 -19.73 9.78 -2.48
C VAL A 207 -20.14 11.19 -2.94
N VAL A 208 -19.35 11.86 -3.78
CA VAL A 208 -19.74 13.15 -4.37
C VAL A 208 -20.95 12.99 -5.28
N GLU A 209 -21.01 11.91 -6.07
CA GLU A 209 -22.20 11.58 -6.86
C GLU A 209 -23.43 11.37 -5.98
N LEU A 210 -23.29 10.62 -4.88
CA LEU A 210 -24.35 10.44 -3.89
C LEU A 210 -24.85 11.79 -3.33
N ILE A 211 -23.93 12.68 -2.95
CA ILE A 211 -24.29 14.04 -2.49
C ILE A 211 -25.09 14.75 -3.57
N ASN A 212 -24.63 14.74 -4.83
CA ASN A 212 -25.35 15.39 -5.92
C ASN A 212 -26.77 14.83 -6.09
N LYS A 213 -26.94 13.50 -6.06
CA LYS A 213 -28.25 12.83 -6.11
C LYS A 213 -29.16 13.26 -4.96
N CYS A 214 -28.67 13.30 -3.73
CA CYS A 214 -29.46 13.69 -2.56
C CYS A 214 -29.85 15.18 -2.54
N TYR A 215 -28.96 16.07 -3.00
CA TYR A 215 -29.23 17.51 -3.04
C TYR A 215 -30.04 17.96 -4.26
N TYR A 216 -30.04 17.20 -5.36
CA TYR A 216 -30.85 17.50 -6.56
C TYR A 216 -32.34 17.64 -6.21
N GLY A 217 -32.87 16.71 -5.40
CA GLY A 217 -34.27 16.75 -4.96
C GLY A 217 -34.63 17.94 -4.06
N ARG A 218 -33.66 18.65 -3.47
CA ARG A 218 -33.92 19.88 -2.69
C ARG A 218 -34.14 21.09 -3.59
N ALA A 219 -33.37 21.23 -4.67
CA ALA A 219 -33.53 22.34 -5.62
C ALA A 219 -34.89 22.29 -6.34
N SER A 220 -35.40 21.09 -6.63
CA SER A 220 -36.75 20.89 -7.20
C SER A 220 -37.89 21.03 -6.18
N ARG A 221 -37.61 21.01 -4.87
CA ARG A 221 -38.60 21.11 -3.78
C ARG A 221 -38.66 22.48 -3.12
N ASP A 222 -37.78 23.43 -3.48
CA ASP A 222 -37.82 24.78 -2.94
C ASP A 222 -38.82 25.66 -3.73
N PRO A 223 -39.99 26.02 -3.17
CA PRO A 223 -41.02 26.77 -3.89
C PRO A 223 -40.61 28.21 -4.27
N LYS A 224 -39.43 28.69 -3.84
CA LYS A 224 -38.96 30.05 -4.15
C LYS A 224 -38.42 30.23 -5.57
N THR A 225 -38.11 29.17 -6.32
CA THR A 225 -37.72 29.24 -7.74
C THR A 225 -38.91 29.10 -8.70
N ALA A 226 -40.10 28.71 -8.20
CA ALA A 226 -41.31 28.52 -9.00
C ALA A 226 -42.16 29.78 -9.20
N LYS A 227 -41.73 30.94 -8.69
CA LYS A 227 -42.43 32.23 -8.86
C LYS A 227 -41.54 33.23 -9.59
N ILE A 228 -41.44 33.10 -10.91
CA ILE A 228 -41.34 34.27 -11.78
C ILE A 228 -42.74 34.42 -12.39
N PRO A 229 -43.58 35.37 -11.93
CA PRO A 229 -44.86 35.62 -12.54
C PRO A 229 -44.66 36.08 -13.98
N THR A 230 -45.31 35.38 -14.91
CA THR A 230 -45.71 35.91 -16.21
C THR A 230 -46.50 37.21 -16.00
N SER A 231 -45.85 38.34 -16.19
CA SER A 231 -46.51 39.64 -16.25
C SER A 231 -45.53 40.67 -16.84
N VAL A 232 -45.46 40.74 -18.16
CA VAL A 232 -45.47 42.03 -18.85
C VAL A 232 -46.31 41.83 -20.11
N ALA A 233 -47.39 42.60 -20.16
CA ALA A 233 -48.32 42.77 -21.27
C ALA A 233 -47.66 43.46 -22.48
#